data_AF-H9VSP5-F1
#
_entry.id   AF-H9VSP5-F1
#
_cell.length_a   1.000
_cell.length_b   1.000
_cell.length_c   1.000
_cell.angle_alpha   90.00
_cell.angle_beta   90.00
_cell.angle_gamma   90.00
#
_symmetry.space_group_name_H-M   'P 1'
#
loop_
_entity.id
_entity.type
_entity.pdbx_description
1 polymer ?
#
loop_
_entity_poly.entity_id
_entity_poly.type
_entity_poly.pdbx_seq_one_letter_code
_entity_poly.pdbx_strand_id
1 'polypeptide(L)'
;TNALPTQASTALQVPVTPPAASHTKAAGVSAFPDYYRLRQSGRDAGDPSNAAAMRKAAIVWFRNDLRVHDNEALTNANKEALSVLPVYCFDPRDYGKSSSGFDKTGPFRATFLLECVAN
;
A
#
# COMPACT_ATOMS: atom_id res chain seq x y z
N THR A 1 62.63 -38.77 -0.12
CA THR A 1 62.44 -39.79 -1.17
C THR A 1 61.02 -40.29 -1.09
N ASN A 2 60.34 -40.25 -2.24
CA ASN A 2 58.90 -40.42 -2.47
C ASN A 2 58.22 -41.58 -1.73
N ALA A 3 56.97 -41.35 -1.29
CA ALA A 3 55.79 -42.15 -1.68
C ALA A 3 54.51 -41.63 -0.98
N LEU A 4 53.50 -41.26 -1.78
CA LEU A 4 52.08 -41.35 -1.40
C LEU A 4 51.63 -42.79 -1.70
N PRO A 5 50.69 -43.34 -0.90
CA PRO A 5 49.32 -43.55 -1.38
C PRO A 5 48.27 -43.24 -0.28
N THR A 6 47.14 -42.56 -0.53
CA THR A 6 45.89 -42.96 -1.23
C THR A 6 45.01 -43.95 -0.44
N GLN A 7 43.69 -43.63 -0.42
CA GLN A 7 42.49 -44.42 -0.03
C GLN A 7 42.11 -44.35 1.47
N ALA A 8 40.88 -44.09 1.92
CA ALA A 8 39.60 -43.79 1.29
C ALA A 8 38.65 -43.24 2.38
N SER A 9 38.00 -42.09 2.15
CA SER A 9 36.90 -41.61 3.01
C SER A 9 35.58 -41.79 2.26
N THR A 10 34.76 -42.75 2.72
CA THR A 10 33.40 -42.96 2.23
C THR A 10 32.49 -41.89 2.85
N ALA A 11 32.20 -40.82 2.13
CA ALA A 11 31.13 -39.88 2.48
C ALA A 11 29.81 -40.36 1.84
N LEU A 12 28.79 -40.57 2.67
CA LEU A 12 27.42 -40.82 2.22
C LEU A 12 26.94 -39.66 1.32
N GLN A 13 26.62 -39.96 0.06
CA GLN A 13 25.89 -39.05 -0.80
C GLN A 13 24.41 -39.07 -0.41
N VAL A 14 23.92 -37.94 0.13
CA VAL A 14 22.49 -37.63 0.18
C VAL A 14 22.13 -36.96 -1.15
N PRO A 15 21.12 -37.42 -1.90
CA PRO A 15 20.66 -36.71 -3.08
C PRO A 15 19.91 -35.45 -2.64
N VAL A 16 20.56 -34.28 -2.78
CA VAL A 16 19.87 -32.98 -2.69
C VAL A 16 19.21 -32.73 -4.04
N THR A 17 17.92 -33.09 -4.13
CA THR A 17 17.05 -32.61 -5.20
C THR A 17 16.97 -31.09 -5.09
N PRO A 18 17.31 -30.31 -6.14
CA PRO A 18 17.06 -28.88 -6.10
C PRO A 18 15.54 -28.66 -6.07
N PRO A 19 14.97 -27.87 -5.14
CA PRO A 19 13.58 -27.48 -5.27
C PRO A 19 13.46 -26.65 -6.54
N ALA A 20 12.57 -27.10 -7.42
CA ALA A 20 12.18 -26.40 -8.63
C ALA A 20 11.98 -24.91 -8.32
N ALA A 21 12.59 -24.05 -9.14
CA ALA A 21 12.44 -22.61 -9.06
C ALA A 21 10.96 -22.23 -9.19
N SER A 22 10.26 -22.12 -8.06
CA SER A 22 9.03 -21.35 -8.01
C SER A 22 9.46 -19.90 -8.06
N HIS A 23 9.18 -19.23 -9.18
CA HIS A 23 9.28 -17.79 -9.29
C HIS A 23 8.31 -17.15 -8.29
N THR A 24 8.72 -17.02 -7.03
CA THR A 24 8.09 -16.14 -6.06
C THR A 24 8.35 -14.74 -6.56
N LYS A 25 7.37 -14.14 -7.27
CA LYS A 25 7.32 -12.70 -7.42
C LYS A 25 7.43 -12.11 -6.02
N ALA A 26 8.50 -11.37 -5.77
CA ALA A 26 8.67 -10.62 -4.55
C ALA A 26 7.40 -9.78 -4.34
N ALA A 27 6.60 -10.16 -3.35
CA ALA A 27 5.55 -9.29 -2.84
C ALA A 27 6.31 -8.07 -2.30
N GLY A 28 6.15 -6.93 -2.99
CA GLY A 28 6.70 -5.68 -2.49
C GLY A 28 6.25 -5.49 -1.05
N VAL A 29 7.13 -4.96 -0.21
CA VAL A 29 6.78 -4.54 1.15
C VAL A 29 5.72 -3.45 1.00
N SER A 30 4.45 -3.85 1.02
CA SER A 30 3.34 -2.93 1.16
C SER A 30 3.39 -2.37 2.58
N ALA A 31 3.18 -1.06 2.72
CA ALA A 31 2.94 -0.43 4.02
C ALA A 31 1.69 -1.01 4.75
N PHE A 32 0.95 -1.89 4.07
CA PHE A 32 -0.23 -2.60 4.56
C PHE A 32 -0.05 -4.12 4.35
N PRO A 33 0.58 -4.83 5.30
CA PRO A 33 0.89 -6.26 5.20
C PRO A 33 -0.34 -7.14 4.95
N ASP A 34 -1.51 -6.71 5.42
CA ASP A 34 -2.77 -7.46 5.33
C ASP A 34 -3.50 -7.31 3.99
N TYR A 35 -3.11 -6.36 3.14
CA TYR A 35 -3.78 -6.15 1.85
C TYR A 35 -3.66 -7.39 0.95
N TYR A 36 -2.51 -8.06 0.98
CA TYR A 36 -2.30 -9.27 0.20
C TYR A 36 -3.11 -10.45 0.75
N ARG A 37 -3.39 -10.51 2.06
CA ARG A 37 -4.21 -11.57 2.67
C ARG A 37 -5.67 -11.48 2.25
N LEU A 38 -6.25 -10.28 2.26
CA LEU A 38 -7.63 -10.04 1.77
C LEU A 38 -7.80 -10.42 0.29
N ARG A 39 -6.74 -10.25 -0.52
CA ARG A 39 -6.73 -10.67 -1.92
C ARG A 39 -6.55 -12.20 -2.10
N GLN A 40 -5.81 -12.85 -1.19
CA GLN A 40 -5.50 -14.27 -1.25
C GLN A 40 -6.58 -15.17 -0.61
N SER A 41 -7.42 -14.63 0.27
CA SER A 41 -8.58 -15.33 0.84
C SER A 41 -9.76 -15.46 -0.15
N GLY A 42 -9.48 -15.54 -1.45
CA GLY A 42 -10.45 -15.91 -2.49
C GLY A 42 -10.87 -17.38 -2.47
N ARG A 43 -10.64 -18.10 -1.37
CA ARG A 43 -11.32 -19.37 -1.10
C ARG A 43 -12.51 -19.04 -0.22
N ASP A 44 -13.61 -18.62 -0.84
CA ASP A 44 -15.01 -18.76 -0.39
C ASP A 44 -15.90 -17.86 -1.24
N ALA A 45 -15.76 -17.97 -2.57
CA ALA A 45 -16.64 -17.31 -3.56
C ALA A 45 -18.05 -17.95 -3.63
N GLY A 46 -18.54 -18.49 -2.51
CA GLY A 46 -19.84 -19.14 -2.37
C GLY A 46 -20.82 -18.42 -1.43
N ASP A 47 -20.35 -17.50 -0.59
CA ASP A 47 -21.20 -16.69 0.28
C ASP A 47 -21.38 -15.28 -0.31
N PRO A 48 -22.61 -14.83 -0.63
CA PRO A 48 -22.86 -13.47 -1.13
C PRO A 48 -22.42 -12.37 -0.14
N SER A 49 -22.23 -12.69 1.14
CA SER A 49 -21.69 -11.77 2.14
C SER A 49 -20.20 -11.42 1.88
N ASN A 50 -19.42 -12.36 1.36
CA ASN A 50 -17.99 -12.22 1.06
C ASN A 50 -17.72 -11.56 -0.31
N ALA A 51 -18.68 -11.63 -1.22
CA ALA A 51 -18.62 -10.90 -2.50
C ALA A 51 -18.50 -9.38 -2.27
N ALA A 52 -19.06 -8.86 -1.18
CA ALA A 52 -18.93 -7.46 -0.79
C ALA A 52 -17.51 -7.09 -0.35
N ALA A 53 -16.77 -8.02 0.25
CA ALA A 53 -15.37 -7.85 0.70
C ALA A 53 -14.35 -7.99 -0.45
N MET A 54 -14.73 -8.66 -1.54
CA MET A 54 -13.94 -8.70 -2.79
C MET A 54 -14.09 -7.44 -3.67
N ARG A 55 -14.92 -6.47 -3.25
CA ARG A 55 -15.15 -5.24 -4.03
C ARG A 55 -13.97 -4.29 -3.85
N LYS A 56 -13.41 -3.81 -4.96
CA LYS A 56 -12.31 -2.85 -4.95
C LYS A 56 -12.77 -1.57 -4.24
N ALA A 57 -12.06 -1.18 -3.19
CA ALA A 57 -12.24 0.11 -2.54
C ALA A 57 -11.05 1.01 -2.87
N ALA A 58 -11.30 2.30 -3.08
CA ALA A 58 -10.26 3.31 -3.29
C ALA A 58 -10.35 4.39 -2.21
N ILE A 59 -9.19 4.92 -1.82
CA ILE A 59 -9.11 6.12 -0.99
C ILE A 59 -8.70 7.27 -1.91
N VAL A 60 -9.46 8.36 -1.89
CA VAL A 60 -9.09 9.59 -2.57
C VAL A 60 -8.65 10.59 -1.50
N TRP A 61 -7.35 10.83 -1.45
CA TRP A 61 -6.77 11.77 -0.50
C TRP A 61 -6.68 13.17 -1.11
N PHE A 62 -7.60 14.03 -0.68
CA PHE A 62 -7.62 15.43 -1.06
C PHE A 62 -6.53 16.21 -0.32
N ARG A 63 -5.94 17.16 -1.04
CA ARG A 63 -5.02 18.17 -0.47
C ARG A 63 -5.48 19.56 -0.90
N ASN A 64 -4.80 20.16 -1.87
CA ASN A 64 -5.12 21.49 -2.39
C ASN A 64 -6.15 21.44 -3.54
N ASP A 65 -6.78 20.30 -3.74
CA ASP A 65 -7.68 19.96 -4.85
C ASP A 65 -9.08 19.59 -4.35
N LEU A 66 -9.59 20.33 -3.35
CA LEU A 66 -10.92 20.20 -2.76
C LEU A 66 -12.04 20.52 -3.76
N ARG A 67 -12.17 19.71 -4.80
CA ARG A 67 -13.14 19.82 -5.88
C ARG A 67 -13.59 18.43 -6.32
N VAL A 68 -14.88 18.33 -6.63
CA VAL A 68 -15.48 17.12 -7.21
C VAL A 68 -15.40 17.17 -8.74
N HIS A 69 -15.65 18.34 -9.31
CA HIS A 69 -15.58 18.54 -10.76
C HIS A 69 -14.14 18.56 -11.24
N ASP A 70 -13.89 17.88 -12.37
CA ASP A 70 -12.58 17.86 -13.02
C ASP A 70 -11.43 17.47 -12.08
N ASN A 71 -11.69 16.46 -11.25
CA ASN A 71 -10.67 15.79 -10.45
C ASN A 71 -10.41 14.39 -11.05
N GLU A 72 -9.30 14.23 -11.75
CA GLU A 72 -8.93 12.98 -12.40
C GLU A 72 -8.72 11.84 -11.39
N ALA A 73 -8.14 12.12 -10.22
CA ALA A 73 -7.92 11.11 -9.18
C ALA A 73 -9.26 10.55 -8.67
N LEU A 74 -10.23 11.43 -8.39
CA LEU A 74 -11.59 11.04 -8.03
C LEU A 74 -12.28 10.29 -9.18
N THR A 75 -12.12 10.77 -10.41
CA THR A 75 -12.71 10.15 -11.60
C THR A 75 -12.19 8.73 -11.82
N ASN A 76 -10.88 8.52 -11.67
CA ASN A 76 -10.27 7.20 -11.83
C ASN A 76 -10.67 6.27 -10.69
N ALA A 77 -10.71 6.77 -9.44
CA ALA A 77 -11.21 6.00 -8.31
C ALA A 77 -12.66 5.55 -8.52
N ASN A 78 -13.54 6.43 -9.00
CA ASN A 78 -14.94 6.10 -9.30
C ASN A 78 -15.09 5.08 -10.45
N LYS A 79 -14.15 5.04 -11.40
CA LYS A 79 -14.18 4.07 -12.51
C LYS A 79 -13.68 2.69 -12.09
N GLU A 80 -12.68 2.62 -11.21
CA GLU A 80 -11.97 1.38 -10.89
C GLU A 80 -12.45 0.71 -9.60
N ALA A 81 -13.01 1.49 -8.68
CA ALA A 81 -13.47 1.03 -7.38
C ALA A 81 -14.99 1.08 -7.27
N LEU A 82 -15.52 0.13 -6.51
CA LEU A 82 -16.94 0.02 -6.23
C LEU A 82 -17.35 0.88 -5.02
N SER A 83 -16.37 1.24 -4.19
CA SER A 83 -16.53 2.18 -3.07
C SER A 83 -15.33 3.12 -3.04
N VAL A 84 -15.61 4.40 -2.80
CA VAL A 84 -14.59 5.44 -2.68
C VAL A 84 -14.71 6.11 -1.32
N LEU A 85 -13.60 6.18 -0.59
CA LEU A 85 -13.47 6.90 0.67
C LEU A 85 -12.69 8.20 0.43
N PRO A 86 -13.36 9.36 0.36
CA PRO A 86 -12.70 10.65 0.31
C PRO A 86 -12.11 10.99 1.69
N VAL A 87 -10.86 11.46 1.72
CA VAL A 87 -10.15 11.84 2.95
C VAL A 87 -9.46 13.18 2.76
N TYR A 88 -9.60 14.08 3.73
CA TYR A 88 -8.78 15.27 3.88
C TYR A 88 -8.20 15.29 5.31
N CYS A 89 -6.93 15.63 5.45
CA CYS A 89 -6.25 15.67 6.74
C CYS A 89 -5.71 17.07 7.01
N PHE A 90 -6.13 17.68 8.12
CA PHE A 90 -5.52 18.88 8.67
C PHE A 90 -4.16 18.53 9.27
N ASP A 91 -3.08 18.71 8.51
CA ASP A 91 -1.73 18.38 8.95
C ASP A 91 -1.22 19.45 9.94
N PRO A 92 -0.86 19.09 11.20
CA PRO A 92 -0.34 20.04 12.18
C PRO A 92 0.87 20.85 11.69
N ARG A 93 1.64 20.32 10.73
CA ARG A 93 2.83 20.98 10.16
C ARG A 93 2.49 22.23 9.35
N ASP A 94 1.25 22.35 8.88
CA ASP A 94 0.76 23.47 8.07
C ASP A 94 0.25 24.65 8.90
N TYR A 95 0.00 24.43 10.20
CA TYR A 95 -0.56 25.44 11.11
C TYR A 95 0.46 25.96 12.15
N GLY A 96 1.72 25.52 12.05
CA GLY A 96 2.82 26.01 12.88
C GLY A 96 3.47 27.30 12.36
N LYS A 97 4.56 27.70 13.02
CA LYS A 97 5.42 28.80 12.57
C LYS A 97 6.35 28.37 11.44
N SER A 98 6.61 29.28 10.50
CA SER A 98 7.66 29.19 9.50
C SER A 98 9.04 29.43 10.13
N SER A 99 10.12 29.13 9.41
CA SER A 99 11.49 29.42 9.87
C SER A 99 11.73 30.91 10.12
N SER A 100 10.98 31.79 9.46
CA SER A 100 11.01 33.24 9.65
C SER A 100 10.14 33.74 10.81
N GLY A 101 9.46 32.85 11.55
CA GLY A 101 8.64 33.21 12.72
C GLY A 101 7.19 33.60 12.42
N PHE A 102 6.81 33.70 11.14
CA PHE A 102 5.42 33.96 10.74
C PHE A 102 4.57 32.68 10.74
N ASP A 103 3.25 32.81 10.89
CA ASP A 103 2.33 31.68 10.74
C ASP A 103 2.37 31.13 9.31
N LYS A 104 2.53 29.81 9.17
CA LYS A 104 2.46 29.15 7.85
C LYS A 104 1.07 29.24 7.24
N THR A 105 0.05 29.23 8.09
CA THR A 105 -1.34 29.43 7.71
C THR A 105 -1.96 30.46 8.65
N GLY A 106 -2.21 31.66 8.14
CA GLY A 106 -2.90 32.71 8.89
C GLY A 106 -4.38 32.40 9.13
N PRO A 107 -5.05 33.16 10.02
CA PRO A 107 -6.42 32.88 10.45
C PRO A 107 -7.42 32.89 9.29
N PHE A 108 -7.32 33.85 8.38
CA PHE A 108 -8.23 33.93 7.23
C PHE A 108 -8.14 32.71 6.30
N ARG A 109 -6.92 32.23 6.03
CA ARG A 109 -6.70 31.03 5.21
C ARG A 109 -7.17 29.77 5.94
N ALA A 110 -6.98 29.69 7.25
CA ALA A 110 -7.46 28.56 8.04
C ALA A 110 -9.00 28.48 8.03
N THR A 111 -9.68 29.61 8.25
CA THR A 111 -11.15 29.69 8.17
C THR A 111 -11.66 29.33 6.78
N PHE A 112 -11.08 29.93 5.73
CA PHE A 112 -11.44 29.60 4.35
C PHE A 112 -11.28 28.10 4.06
N LEU A 113 -10.19 27.48 4.52
CA LEU A 113 -9.95 26.07 4.30
C LEU A 113 -10.96 25.17 5.05
N LEU A 114 -11.35 25.55 6.27
CA LEU A 114 -12.43 24.86 6.99
C LEU A 114 -13.75 24.94 6.21
N GLU A 115 -14.08 26.11 5.68
CA GLU A 115 -15.26 26.31 4.84
C GLU A 115 -15.19 25.48 3.55
N CYS A 116 -14.03 25.39 2.90
CA CYS A 116 -13.85 24.56 1.70
C CYS A 116 -14.02 23.06 1.97
N VAL A 117 -13.60 22.57 3.14
CA VAL A 117 -13.72 21.14 3.49
C VAL A 117 -15.16 20.79 3.92
N ALA A 118 -15.89 21.76 4.47
CA ALA A 118 -17.27 21.57 4.93
C ALA A 118 -18.31 21.63 3.80
N ASN A 119 -17.93 22.12 2.61
CA ASN A 119 -18.81 22.30 1.45
C ASN A 119 -18.80 21.07 0.54
#